data_AF-A0A524DPQ1-F1
#
_entry.id   AF-A0A524DPQ1-F1
#
_cell.length_a   1.000
_cell.length_b   1.000
_cell.length_c   1.000
_cell.angle_alpha   90.00
_cell.angle_beta   90.00
_cell.angle_gamma   90.00
#
_symmetry.space_group_name_H-M   'P 1'
#
loop_
_entity.id
_entity.type
_entity.pdbx_description
1 polymer ?
#
loop_
_entity_poly.entity_id
_entity_poly.type
_entity_poly.pdbx_seq_one_letter_code
_entity_poly.pdbx_strand_id
1 'polypeptide(L)'
;MMTKSENTEELVFNAVQEYLSDNRVLEKDNLLNFIKSYFSKNSMNINSEGIVKSLESLIKKKRIVEGSRLTKDSILNNEKRKKIYNLIKKNPGLYFNEILKKVSSSNHVVYWHINMLLKFGLIKTTKIQNHEIYYPQTIDEEQSKREYFKRKKECRNILNYLEKNTSGVLKSELAEKLEMHPQTIKKYIKYLEKYGFIEEEKYSPKEVLYFKK
;
A
#
# COMPACT_ATOMS: atom_id res chain seq x y z
N MET A 1 29.10 4.67 7.95
CA MET A 1 29.12 5.71 9.01
C MET A 1 27.91 6.61 8.79
N MET A 2 27.11 6.88 9.82
CA MET A 2 25.99 7.83 9.73
C MET A 2 26.53 9.27 9.62
N THR A 3 25.86 10.10 8.85
CA THR A 3 26.18 11.54 8.76
C THR A 3 25.86 12.24 10.09
N LYS A 4 26.49 13.39 10.35
CA LYS A 4 26.22 14.20 11.55
C LYS A 4 24.74 14.57 11.69
N SER A 5 24.04 14.83 10.57
CA SER A 5 22.61 15.08 10.54
C SER A 5 21.75 13.85 10.87
N GLU A 6 22.13 12.67 10.38
CA GLU A 6 21.43 11.41 10.70
C GLU A 6 21.59 11.05 12.19
N ASN A 7 22.74 11.35 12.79
CA ASN A 7 22.95 11.17 14.22
C ASN A 7 22.04 12.07 15.07
N THR A 8 21.88 13.35 14.70
CA THR A 8 20.97 14.26 15.41
C THR A 8 19.51 13.82 15.29
N GLU A 9 19.06 13.39 14.11
CA GLU A 9 17.69 12.92 13.92
C GLU A 9 17.38 11.70 14.79
N GLU A 10 18.33 10.77 14.94
CA GLU A 10 18.14 9.57 15.78
C GLU A 10 18.11 9.91 17.27
N LEU A 11 18.96 10.84 17.74
CA LEU A 11 18.88 11.33 19.12
C LEU A 11 17.52 11.98 19.43
N VAL A 12 17.01 12.78 18.49
CA VAL A 12 15.67 13.38 18.61
C VAL A 12 14.60 12.29 18.60
N PHE A 13 14.73 11.27 17.77
CA PHE A 13 13.79 10.16 17.74
C PHE A 13 13.75 9.37 19.06
N ASN A 14 14.91 9.10 19.67
CA ASN A 14 14.99 8.46 20.99
C ASN A 14 14.27 9.29 22.06
N ALA A 15 14.47 10.61 22.07
CA ALA A 15 13.74 11.50 22.97
C ALA A 15 12.22 11.48 22.72
N VAL A 16 11.77 11.36 21.47
CA VAL A 16 10.35 11.18 21.15
C VAL A 16 9.82 9.84 21.69
N GLN A 17 10.59 8.76 21.59
CA GLN A 17 10.18 7.46 22.12
C GLN A 17 10.05 7.49 23.65
N GLU A 18 10.96 8.17 24.34
CA GLU A 18 10.88 8.40 25.79
C GLU A 18 9.67 9.27 26.16
N TYR A 19 9.42 10.36 25.43
CA TYR A 19 8.19 11.13 25.61
C TYR A 19 6.93 10.26 25.48
N LEU A 20 6.89 9.38 24.48
CA LEU A 20 5.75 8.49 24.22
C LEU A 20 5.63 7.33 25.21
N SER A 21 6.65 6.98 26.01
CA SER A 21 6.47 5.99 27.08
C SER A 21 5.52 6.53 28.15
N ASP A 22 5.66 7.81 28.47
CA ASP A 22 4.98 8.45 29.60
C ASP A 22 3.70 9.19 29.17
N ASN A 23 3.59 9.54 27.87
CA ASN A 23 2.46 10.30 27.34
C ASN A 23 1.56 9.47 26.43
N ARG A 24 0.24 9.64 26.57
CA ARG A 24 -0.74 8.88 25.77
C ARG A 24 -0.80 9.31 24.30
N VAL A 25 -0.35 10.53 23.98
CA VAL A 25 -0.48 11.13 22.66
C VAL A 25 0.74 12.01 22.37
N LEU A 26 1.19 12.03 21.11
CA LEU A 26 2.15 13.00 20.62
C LEU A 26 1.45 14.33 20.35
N GLU A 27 1.74 15.32 21.22
CA GLU A 27 1.32 16.71 21.10
C GLU A 27 2.55 17.58 20.83
N LYS A 28 2.51 18.39 19.76
CA LYS A 28 3.69 19.07 19.24
C LYS A 28 4.36 20.03 20.23
N ASP A 29 3.57 20.84 20.92
CA ASP A 29 4.09 21.86 21.84
C ASP A 29 4.73 21.25 23.09
N ASN A 30 4.06 20.25 23.67
CA ASN A 30 4.57 19.50 24.82
C ASN A 30 5.82 18.70 24.46
N LEU A 31 5.86 18.10 23.26
CA LEU A 31 7.01 17.35 22.77
C LEU A 31 8.26 18.23 22.61
N LEU A 32 8.12 19.43 22.04
CA LEU A 32 9.26 20.33 21.84
C LEU A 32 9.88 20.77 23.18
N ASN A 33 9.04 21.10 24.16
CA ASN A 33 9.50 21.47 25.50
C ASN A 33 10.18 20.30 26.21
N PHE A 34 9.62 19.09 26.08
CA PHE A 34 10.22 17.88 26.62
C PHE A 34 11.61 17.62 26.04
N ILE A 35 11.76 17.66 24.70
CA ILE A 35 13.05 17.35 24.05
C ILE A 35 14.13 18.36 24.43
N LYS A 36 13.79 19.66 24.56
CA LYS A 36 14.73 20.68 25.05
C LYS A 36 15.21 20.36 26.47
N SER A 37 14.29 19.99 27.36
CA SER A 37 14.61 19.59 28.73
C SER A 37 15.47 18.31 28.76
N TYR A 38 15.11 17.32 27.94
CA TYR A 38 15.80 16.04 27.80
C TYR A 38 17.27 16.22 27.39
N PHE A 39 17.55 17.01 26.37
CA PHE A 39 18.93 17.23 25.92
C PHE A 39 19.75 18.09 26.88
N SER A 40 19.12 19.07 27.53
CA SER A 40 19.78 19.85 28.58
C SER A 40 20.26 18.95 29.73
N LYS A 41 19.39 18.06 30.23
CA LYS A 41 19.72 17.10 31.30
C LYS A 41 20.82 16.11 30.91
N ASN A 42 20.81 15.64 29.66
CA ASN A 42 21.77 14.67 29.16
C ASN A 42 23.06 15.31 28.59
N SER A 43 23.27 16.61 28.81
CA SER A 43 24.47 17.34 28.33
C SER A 43 24.71 17.21 26.82
N MET A 44 23.63 17.08 26.03
CA MET A 44 23.68 16.99 24.56
C MET A 44 23.56 18.39 23.95
N ASN A 45 24.58 18.84 23.22
CA ASN A 45 24.59 20.15 22.58
C ASN A 45 23.90 20.12 21.20
N ILE A 46 22.58 20.20 21.21
CA ILE A 46 21.75 20.33 20.00
C ILE A 46 20.96 21.64 20.12
N ASN A 47 21.11 22.53 19.14
CA ASN A 47 20.38 23.79 19.12
C ASN A 47 18.88 23.57 18.79
N SER A 48 18.04 24.53 19.17
CA SER A 48 16.58 24.42 18.96
C SER A 48 16.20 24.25 17.48
N GLU A 49 16.94 24.88 16.58
CA GLU A 49 16.72 24.76 15.12
C GLU A 49 16.95 23.31 14.63
N GLY A 50 17.99 22.64 15.11
CA GLY A 50 18.31 21.26 14.79
C GLY A 50 17.26 20.27 15.30
N ILE A 51 16.69 20.53 16.48
CA ILE A 51 15.57 19.76 17.03
C ILE A 51 14.34 19.88 16.12
N VAL A 52 13.97 21.11 15.77
CA VAL A 52 12.81 21.39 14.92
C VAL A 52 12.96 20.73 13.55
N LYS A 53 14.12 20.91 12.88
CA LYS A 53 14.41 20.26 11.58
C LYS A 53 14.33 18.74 11.66
N SER A 54 14.81 18.16 12.76
CA SER A 54 14.74 16.71 12.98
C SER A 54 13.30 16.23 13.16
N LEU A 55 12.50 16.93 13.96
CA LEU A 55 11.06 16.63 14.13
C LEU A 55 10.31 16.72 12.80
N GLU A 56 10.54 17.78 12.02
CA GLU A 56 9.96 17.94 10.68
C GLU A 56 10.34 16.78 9.75
N SER A 57 11.62 16.37 9.77
CA SER A 57 12.10 15.21 9.02
C SER A 57 11.40 13.91 9.45
N LEU A 58 11.28 13.65 10.76
CA LEU A 58 10.60 12.47 11.30
C LEU A 58 9.12 12.42 10.90
N ILE A 59 8.43 13.56 10.95
CA ILE A 59 7.03 13.68 10.50
C ILE A 59 6.93 13.44 8.98
N LYS A 60 7.81 14.07 8.19
CA LYS A 60 7.84 13.89 6.73
C LYS A 60 8.07 12.44 6.32
N LYS A 61 8.95 11.72 7.03
CA LYS A 61 9.23 10.29 6.86
C LYS A 61 8.13 9.37 7.44
N LYS A 62 7.13 9.96 8.09
CA LYS A 62 6.08 9.28 8.86
C LYS A 62 6.63 8.34 9.94
N ARG A 63 7.82 8.62 10.48
CA ARG A 63 8.38 7.89 11.63
C ARG A 63 7.58 8.16 12.90
N ILE A 64 7.05 9.37 13.02
CA ILE A 64 6.14 9.82 14.08
C ILE A 64 4.93 10.49 13.44
N VAL A 65 3.79 10.46 14.12
CA VAL A 65 2.58 11.15 13.64
C VAL A 65 1.83 11.77 14.82
N GLU A 66 1.44 13.03 14.68
CA GLU A 66 0.64 13.75 15.66
C GLU A 66 -0.67 13.03 16.00
N GLY A 67 -1.09 13.14 17.26
CA GLY A 67 -2.27 12.44 17.75
C GLY A 67 -2.08 10.93 17.92
N SER A 68 -0.85 10.39 17.77
CA SER A 68 -0.57 8.96 17.95
C SER A 68 0.46 8.73 19.05
N ARG A 69 0.24 7.70 19.86
CA ARG A 69 1.27 7.16 20.77
C ARG A 69 2.31 6.29 20.04
N LEU A 70 2.00 5.86 18.82
CA LEU A 70 2.82 4.89 18.10
C LEU A 70 3.86 5.59 17.23
N THR A 71 4.98 4.92 17.04
CA THR A 71 6.01 5.26 16.06
C THR A 71 5.97 4.24 14.93
N LYS A 72 6.50 4.58 13.75
CA LYS A 72 6.57 3.67 12.60
C LYS A 72 7.23 2.33 12.95
N ASP A 73 8.28 2.40 13.76
CA ASP A 73 9.09 1.25 14.15
C ASP A 73 8.32 0.30 15.09
N SER A 74 7.31 0.81 15.81
CA SER A 74 6.44 0.00 16.67
C SER A 74 5.14 -0.46 15.99
N ILE A 75 4.85 -0.01 14.76
CA ILE A 75 3.58 -0.33 14.08
C ILE A 75 3.39 -1.83 13.91
N LEU A 76 4.44 -2.56 13.55
CA LEU A 76 4.36 -3.99 13.28
C LEU A 76 4.55 -4.87 14.53
N ASN A 77 4.69 -4.29 15.73
CA ASN A 77 4.74 -5.06 16.99
C ASN A 77 3.37 -5.66 17.35
N ASN A 78 2.29 -5.15 16.78
CA ASN A 78 0.97 -5.75 16.93
C ASN A 78 0.78 -6.89 15.91
N GLU A 79 0.60 -8.12 16.39
CA GLU A 79 0.50 -9.32 15.54
C GLU A 79 -0.63 -9.28 14.51
N LYS A 80 -1.82 -8.75 14.87
CA LYS A 80 -2.92 -8.60 13.90
C LYS A 80 -2.56 -7.62 12.80
N ARG A 81 -1.95 -6.49 13.15
CA ARG A 81 -1.50 -5.49 12.19
C ARG A 81 -0.39 -6.03 11.28
N LYS A 82 0.56 -6.77 11.85
CA LYS A 82 1.64 -7.45 11.13
C LYS A 82 1.08 -8.48 10.14
N LYS A 83 0.09 -9.28 10.55
CA LYS A 83 -0.61 -10.22 9.67
C LYS A 83 -1.30 -9.51 8.51
N ILE A 84 -2.00 -8.40 8.75
CA ILE A 84 -2.66 -7.61 7.69
C ILE A 84 -1.61 -7.02 6.73
N TYR A 85 -0.53 -6.42 7.26
CA TYR A 85 0.56 -5.88 6.45
C TYR A 85 1.20 -6.96 5.55
N ASN A 86 1.54 -8.12 6.12
CA ASN A 86 2.14 -9.23 5.38
C ASN A 86 1.19 -9.78 4.30
N LEU A 87 -0.12 -9.81 4.59
CA LEU A 87 -1.11 -10.22 3.60
C LEU A 87 -1.14 -9.27 2.39
N ILE A 88 -1.17 -7.96 2.63
CA ILE A 88 -1.12 -6.92 1.59
C ILE A 88 0.22 -6.98 0.84
N LYS A 89 1.32 -7.19 1.55
CA LYS A 89 2.66 -7.34 0.96
C LYS A 89 2.75 -8.53 0.00
N LYS A 90 2.20 -9.68 0.39
CA LYS A 90 2.16 -10.87 -0.45
C LYS A 90 1.16 -10.76 -1.61
N ASN A 91 0.13 -9.92 -1.48
CA ASN A 91 -0.92 -9.76 -2.47
C ASN A 91 -1.21 -8.27 -2.69
N PRO A 92 -0.35 -7.54 -3.42
CA PRO A 92 -0.58 -6.13 -3.71
C PRO A 92 -1.89 -5.94 -4.48
N GLY A 93 -2.68 -4.94 -4.12
CA GLY A 93 -3.95 -4.62 -4.77
C GLY A 93 -5.16 -5.38 -4.22
N LEU A 94 -5.12 -5.87 -2.97
CA LEU A 94 -6.32 -6.42 -2.32
C LEU A 94 -7.26 -5.29 -1.91
N TYR A 95 -8.56 -5.48 -2.08
CA TYR A 95 -9.55 -4.57 -1.48
C TYR A 95 -9.99 -5.04 -0.09
N PHE A 96 -10.66 -4.15 0.66
CA PHE A 96 -11.00 -4.35 2.06
C PHE A 96 -11.67 -5.71 2.35
N ASN A 97 -12.69 -6.09 1.57
CA ASN A 97 -13.40 -7.36 1.83
C ASN A 97 -12.55 -8.60 1.54
N GLU A 98 -11.55 -8.53 0.65
CA GLU A 98 -10.62 -9.66 0.45
C GLU A 98 -9.67 -9.81 1.63
N ILE A 99 -9.25 -8.69 2.22
CA ILE A 99 -8.44 -8.69 3.45
C ILE A 99 -9.26 -9.27 4.59
N LEU A 100 -10.49 -8.77 4.77
CA LEU A 100 -11.41 -9.21 5.81
C LEU A 100 -11.67 -10.72 5.75
N LYS A 101 -11.92 -11.29 4.56
CA LYS A 101 -12.12 -12.74 4.39
C LYS A 101 -10.91 -13.58 4.81
N LYS A 102 -9.70 -13.02 4.76
CA LYS A 102 -8.45 -13.72 5.08
C LYS A 102 -7.98 -13.45 6.51
N VAL A 103 -8.61 -12.51 7.21
CA VAL A 103 -8.25 -12.11 8.57
C VAL A 103 -9.43 -12.43 9.47
N SER A 104 -9.27 -13.40 10.37
CA SER A 104 -10.27 -13.74 11.39
C SER A 104 -10.41 -12.63 12.44
N SER A 105 -11.02 -11.51 12.08
CA SER A 105 -11.24 -10.33 12.95
C SER A 105 -12.44 -9.51 12.45
N SER A 106 -13.01 -8.68 13.33
CA SER A 106 -14.16 -7.84 12.97
C SER A 106 -13.78 -6.71 12.02
N ASN A 107 -14.78 -6.20 11.27
CA ASN A 107 -14.61 -5.13 10.29
C ASN A 107 -13.93 -3.90 10.90
N HIS A 108 -14.41 -3.43 12.06
CA HIS A 108 -13.86 -2.26 12.73
C HIS A 108 -12.37 -2.44 13.10
N VAL A 109 -11.99 -3.64 13.57
CA VAL A 109 -10.61 -3.94 13.95
C VAL A 109 -9.71 -3.94 12.71
N VAL A 110 -10.12 -4.60 11.62
CA VAL A 110 -9.36 -4.60 10.36
C VAL A 110 -9.22 -3.19 9.79
N TYR A 111 -10.31 -2.41 9.79
CA TYR A 111 -10.31 -1.02 9.35
C TYR A 111 -9.32 -0.16 10.13
N TRP A 112 -9.34 -0.24 11.47
CA TRP A 112 -8.39 0.46 12.32
C TRP A 112 -6.94 0.08 12.00
N HIS A 113 -6.65 -1.21 11.86
CA HIS A 113 -5.30 -1.67 11.52
C HIS A 113 -4.83 -1.17 10.15
N ILE A 114 -5.69 -1.19 9.12
CA ILE A 114 -5.38 -0.66 7.78
C ILE A 114 -5.11 0.85 7.85
N ASN A 115 -5.95 1.60 8.55
CA ASN A 115 -5.76 3.05 8.73
C ASN A 115 -4.44 3.38 9.43
N MET A 116 -4.05 2.59 10.43
CA MET A 116 -2.74 2.73 11.07
C MET A 116 -1.58 2.46 10.10
N LEU A 117 -1.69 1.44 9.25
CA LEU A 117 -0.67 1.15 8.23
C LEU A 117 -0.58 2.28 7.18
N LEU A 118 -1.70 2.87 6.78
CA LEU A 118 -1.76 4.03 5.87
C LEU A 118 -1.17 5.29 6.52
N LYS A 119 -1.57 5.57 7.77
CA LYS A 119 -1.14 6.74 8.56
C LYS A 119 0.38 6.79 8.69
N PHE A 120 1.03 5.65 8.91
CA PHE A 120 2.49 5.53 9.02
C PHE A 120 3.20 5.20 7.70
N GLY A 121 2.48 5.14 6.58
CA GLY A 121 3.05 4.96 5.25
C GLY A 121 3.72 3.60 5.02
N LEU A 122 3.21 2.53 5.65
CA LEU A 122 3.64 1.16 5.35
C LEU A 122 2.93 0.62 4.11
N ILE A 123 1.70 1.08 3.89
CA ILE A 123 0.89 0.77 2.71
C ILE A 123 0.36 2.06 2.08
N LYS A 124 -0.03 1.97 0.82
CA LYS A 124 -0.74 2.97 0.03
C LYS A 124 -2.09 2.43 -0.40
N THR A 125 -2.93 3.33 -0.89
CA THR A 125 -4.26 3.01 -1.40
C THR A 125 -4.50 3.72 -2.73
N THR A 126 -5.31 3.12 -3.61
CA THR A 126 -5.85 3.78 -4.80
C THR A 126 -7.24 3.24 -5.12
N LYS A 127 -8.04 4.02 -5.86
CA LYS A 127 -9.34 3.58 -6.37
C LYS A 127 -9.16 2.80 -7.67
N ILE A 128 -9.85 1.67 -7.77
CA ILE A 128 -9.95 0.88 -8.99
C ILE A 128 -11.38 0.38 -9.15
N GLN A 129 -12.04 0.81 -10.24
CA GLN A 129 -13.46 0.58 -10.42
C GLN A 129 -14.23 1.07 -9.18
N ASN A 130 -15.02 0.20 -8.53
CA ASN A 130 -15.80 0.52 -7.33
C ASN A 130 -15.09 0.11 -6.03
N HIS A 131 -13.81 -0.25 -6.09
CA HIS A 131 -13.04 -0.70 -4.93
C HIS A 131 -11.91 0.25 -4.60
N GLU A 132 -11.59 0.31 -3.32
CA GLU A 132 -10.33 0.82 -2.83
C GLU A 132 -9.37 -0.37 -2.63
N ILE A 133 -8.19 -0.32 -3.25
CA ILE A 133 -7.19 -1.38 -3.15
C ILE A 133 -5.94 -0.92 -2.40
N TYR A 134 -5.40 -1.81 -1.58
CA TYR A 134 -4.24 -1.54 -0.73
C TYR A 134 -3.00 -2.28 -1.23
N TYR A 135 -1.84 -1.62 -1.12
CA TYR A 135 -0.57 -2.17 -1.59
C TYR A 135 0.62 -1.59 -0.80
N PRO A 136 1.76 -2.29 -0.72
CA PRO A 136 2.93 -1.81 -0.01
C PRO A 136 3.46 -0.47 -0.52
N GLN A 137 4.10 0.30 0.35
CA GLN A 137 4.78 1.55 -0.03
C GLN A 137 5.82 1.34 -1.14
N THR A 138 6.46 0.17 -1.18
CA THR A 138 7.52 -0.22 -2.12
C THR A 138 7.02 -0.58 -3.52
N ILE A 139 5.71 -0.67 -3.72
CA ILE A 139 5.09 -1.05 -4.99
C ILE A 139 4.40 0.19 -5.57
N ASP A 140 4.55 0.41 -6.87
CA ASP A 140 3.87 1.50 -7.55
C ASP A 140 2.38 1.18 -7.79
N GLU A 141 1.63 2.22 -8.12
CA GLU A 141 0.18 2.10 -8.29
C GLU A 141 -0.20 1.20 -9.48
N GLU A 142 0.51 1.27 -10.60
CA GLU A 142 0.16 0.50 -11.80
C GLU A 142 0.48 -0.98 -11.61
N GLN A 143 1.59 -1.33 -10.95
CA GLN A 143 1.88 -2.70 -10.54
C GLN A 143 0.80 -3.26 -9.60
N SER A 144 0.32 -2.46 -8.65
CA SER A 144 -0.78 -2.86 -7.77
C SER A 144 -2.10 -3.12 -8.53
N LYS A 145 -2.46 -2.25 -9.48
CA LYS A 145 -3.63 -2.43 -10.35
C LYS A 145 -3.47 -3.65 -11.24
N ARG A 146 -2.28 -3.90 -11.78
CA ARG A 146 -1.94 -5.10 -12.55
C ARG A 146 -2.21 -6.36 -11.73
N GLU A 147 -1.70 -6.43 -10.50
CA GLU A 147 -1.93 -7.57 -9.59
C GLU A 147 -3.41 -7.74 -9.19
N TYR A 148 -4.16 -6.65 -9.05
CA TYR A 148 -5.61 -6.72 -8.87
C TYR A 148 -6.31 -7.41 -10.06
N PHE A 149 -6.03 -6.97 -11.29
CA PHE A 149 -6.65 -7.56 -12.48
C PHE A 149 -6.21 -9.01 -12.71
N LYS A 150 -4.95 -9.34 -12.43
CA LYS A 150 -4.45 -10.73 -12.49
C LYS A 150 -5.28 -11.71 -11.64
N ARG A 151 -5.82 -11.25 -10.51
CA ARG A 151 -6.61 -12.10 -9.60
C ARG A 151 -8.11 -12.15 -9.93
N LYS A 152 -8.64 -11.16 -10.67
CA LYS A 152 -10.05 -11.12 -11.04
C LYS A 152 -10.44 -12.36 -11.83
N LYS A 153 -11.59 -12.96 -11.47
CA LYS A 153 -12.05 -14.23 -12.05
C LYS A 153 -12.19 -14.12 -13.56
N GLU A 154 -12.79 -13.03 -14.03
CA GLU A 154 -13.05 -12.77 -15.44
C GLU A 154 -11.76 -12.62 -16.23
N CYS A 155 -10.81 -11.83 -15.71
CA CYS A 155 -9.47 -11.72 -16.27
C CYS A 155 -8.74 -13.07 -16.32
N ARG A 156 -8.76 -13.86 -15.23
CA ARG A 156 -8.15 -15.20 -15.21
C ARG A 156 -8.77 -16.13 -16.24
N ASN A 157 -10.10 -16.11 -16.37
CA ASN A 157 -10.80 -16.93 -17.36
C ASN A 157 -10.38 -16.57 -18.79
N ILE A 158 -10.32 -15.27 -19.12
CA ILE A 158 -9.83 -14.80 -20.42
C ILE A 158 -8.38 -15.25 -20.64
N LEU A 159 -7.48 -14.99 -19.70
CA LEU A 159 -6.07 -15.35 -19.84
C LEU A 159 -5.85 -16.85 -19.99
N ASN A 160 -6.57 -17.67 -19.22
CA ASN A 160 -6.49 -19.13 -19.32
C ASN A 160 -7.04 -19.65 -20.66
N TYR A 161 -8.06 -18.99 -21.23
CA TYR A 161 -8.59 -19.38 -22.53
C TYR A 161 -7.61 -19.02 -23.65
N LEU A 162 -7.03 -17.82 -23.61
CA LEU A 162 -5.99 -17.39 -24.56
C LEU A 162 -4.73 -18.26 -24.48
N GLU A 163 -4.33 -18.68 -23.27
CA GLU A 163 -3.20 -19.60 -23.07
C GLU A 163 -3.41 -20.97 -23.73
N LYS A 164 -4.65 -21.43 -23.82
CA LYS A 164 -5.00 -22.70 -24.47
C LYS A 164 -5.19 -22.57 -25.99
N ASN A 165 -5.32 -21.35 -26.51
CA ASN A 165 -5.65 -21.06 -27.91
C ASN A 165 -4.63 -20.07 -28.48
N THR A 166 -3.44 -20.56 -28.80
CA THR A 166 -2.29 -19.74 -29.23
C THR A 166 -2.43 -19.15 -30.63
N SER A 167 -3.41 -19.59 -31.42
CA SER A 167 -3.71 -19.05 -32.76
C SER A 167 -4.41 -17.69 -32.74
N GLY A 168 -4.69 -17.15 -31.55
CA GLY A 168 -5.45 -15.93 -31.38
C GLY A 168 -6.95 -16.21 -31.33
N VAL A 169 -7.67 -15.40 -30.54
CA VAL A 169 -9.10 -15.61 -30.26
C VAL A 169 -9.87 -14.32 -30.52
N LEU A 170 -11.02 -14.44 -31.18
CA LEU A 170 -11.92 -13.31 -31.39
C LEU A 170 -12.65 -12.93 -30.10
N LYS A 171 -12.99 -11.64 -29.96
CA LYS A 171 -13.82 -11.16 -28.85
C LYS A 171 -15.19 -11.86 -28.77
N SER A 172 -15.82 -12.14 -29.92
CA SER A 172 -17.10 -12.87 -30.00
C SER A 172 -16.97 -14.28 -29.45
N GLU A 173 -15.89 -14.96 -29.81
CA GLU A 173 -15.58 -16.30 -29.32
C GLU A 173 -15.34 -16.30 -27.80
N LEU A 174 -14.57 -15.33 -27.28
CA LEU A 174 -14.40 -15.17 -25.83
C LEU A 174 -15.74 -14.97 -25.11
N ALA A 175 -16.67 -14.21 -25.68
CA ALA A 175 -17.99 -13.98 -25.09
C ALA A 175 -18.83 -15.26 -25.07
N GLU A 176 -18.82 -16.03 -26.15
CA GLU A 176 -19.53 -17.31 -26.27
C GLU A 176 -18.94 -18.36 -25.32
N LYS A 177 -17.63 -18.61 -25.41
CA LYS A 177 -16.96 -19.72 -24.71
C LYS A 177 -16.81 -19.50 -23.22
N LEU A 178 -16.75 -18.26 -22.78
CA LEU A 178 -16.68 -17.93 -21.35
C LEU A 178 -18.04 -17.58 -20.74
N GLU A 179 -19.12 -17.65 -21.54
CA GLU A 179 -20.48 -17.27 -21.14
C GLU A 179 -20.52 -15.87 -20.48
N MET A 180 -19.79 -14.92 -21.06
CA MET A 180 -19.70 -13.55 -20.56
C MET A 180 -20.35 -12.59 -21.55
N HIS A 181 -21.13 -11.64 -21.02
CA HIS A 181 -21.72 -10.58 -21.83
C HIS A 181 -20.63 -9.83 -22.65
N PRO A 182 -20.86 -9.50 -23.93
CA PRO A 182 -19.83 -8.88 -24.79
C PRO A 182 -19.24 -7.58 -24.23
N GLN A 183 -20.04 -6.79 -23.50
CA GLN A 183 -19.54 -5.58 -22.83
C GLN A 183 -18.59 -5.88 -21.68
N THR A 184 -18.80 -7.00 -20.97
CA THR A 184 -17.92 -7.47 -19.89
C THR A 184 -16.58 -7.92 -20.46
N ILE A 185 -16.59 -8.71 -21.54
CA ILE A 185 -15.37 -9.08 -22.27
C ILE A 185 -14.63 -7.83 -22.75
N LYS A 186 -15.32 -6.91 -23.45
CA LYS A 186 -14.71 -5.66 -23.93
C LYS A 186 -14.04 -4.87 -22.79
N LYS A 187 -14.72 -4.74 -21.64
CA LYS A 187 -14.19 -4.07 -20.46
C LYS A 187 -12.90 -4.73 -19.97
N TYR A 188 -12.90 -6.05 -19.81
CA TYR A 188 -11.75 -6.76 -19.24
C TYR A 188 -10.59 -6.92 -20.22
N ILE A 189 -10.84 -7.08 -21.52
CA ILE A 189 -9.80 -7.02 -22.57
C ILE A 189 -9.04 -5.69 -22.48
N LYS A 190 -9.76 -4.56 -22.43
CA LYS A 190 -9.13 -3.24 -22.31
C LYS A 190 -8.22 -3.12 -21.07
N TYR A 191 -8.61 -3.73 -19.94
CA TYR A 191 -7.74 -3.77 -18.77
C TYR A 191 -6.55 -4.71 -18.95
N LEU A 192 -6.78 -5.90 -19.50
CA LEU A 192 -5.72 -6.87 -19.73
C LEU A 192 -4.65 -6.32 -20.68
N GLU A 193 -5.06 -5.64 -21.75
CA GLU A 193 -4.19 -4.95 -22.69
C GLU A 193 -3.43 -3.80 -21.99
N LYS A 194 -4.14 -2.91 -21.30
CA LYS A 194 -3.55 -1.81 -20.53
C LYS A 194 -2.45 -2.28 -19.58
N TYR A 195 -2.64 -3.43 -18.93
CA TYR A 195 -1.72 -3.99 -17.94
C TYR A 195 -0.74 -5.02 -18.53
N GLY A 196 -0.67 -5.12 -19.86
CA GLY A 196 0.31 -5.92 -20.60
C GLY A 196 0.19 -7.42 -20.37
N PHE A 197 -1.04 -7.92 -20.21
CA PHE A 197 -1.31 -9.36 -20.13
C PHE A 197 -1.66 -9.99 -21.48
N ILE A 198 -2.16 -9.18 -22.40
CA ILE A 198 -2.57 -9.60 -23.73
C ILE A 198 -2.07 -8.59 -24.76
N GLU A 199 -2.01 -9.02 -26.01
CA GLU A 199 -1.80 -8.19 -27.18
C GLU A 199 -2.90 -8.46 -28.21
N GLU A 200 -3.06 -7.55 -29.15
CA GLU A 200 -4.06 -7.64 -30.20
C GLU A 200 -3.44 -7.54 -31.59
N GLU A 201 -3.94 -8.34 -32.52
CA GLU A 201 -3.53 -8.33 -33.93
C GLU A 201 -4.76 -8.13 -34.82
N LYS A 202 -4.64 -7.26 -35.82
CA LYS A 202 -5.72 -7.00 -36.77
C LYS A 202 -5.78 -8.13 -37.80
N TYR A 203 -6.84 -8.94 -37.71
CA TYR A 203 -7.08 -10.03 -38.65
C TYR A 203 -7.83 -9.58 -39.91
N SER A 204 -8.80 -8.68 -39.76
CA SER A 204 -9.58 -8.11 -40.86
C SER A 204 -10.01 -6.66 -40.56
N PRO A 205 -10.62 -5.92 -41.50
CA PRO A 205 -11.12 -4.58 -41.22
C PRO A 205 -12.12 -4.50 -40.06
N LYS A 206 -12.78 -5.60 -39.72
CA LYS A 206 -13.82 -5.68 -38.68
C LYS A 206 -13.42 -6.54 -37.48
N GLU A 207 -12.32 -7.30 -37.57
CA GLU A 207 -11.96 -8.33 -36.60
C GLU A 207 -10.54 -8.19 -36.09
N VAL A 208 -10.40 -8.44 -34.79
CA VAL A 208 -9.17 -8.35 -34.03
C VAL A 208 -9.04 -9.65 -33.23
N LEU A 209 -7.87 -10.28 -33.34
CA LEU A 209 -7.50 -11.46 -32.57
C LEU A 209 -6.73 -11.02 -31.33
N TYR A 210 -7.00 -11.67 -30.20
CA TYR A 210 -6.31 -11.43 -28.94
C TYR A 210 -5.41 -12.61 -28.61
N PHE A 211 -4.22 -12.31 -28.08
CA PHE A 211 -3.20 -13.29 -27.69
C PHE A 211 -2.76 -13.02 -26.25
N LYS A 212 -2.43 -14.06 -25.50
CA LYS A 212 -1.77 -13.90 -24.20
C LYS A 212 -0.30 -13.56 -24.43
N LYS A 213 0.19 -12.54 -23.72
CA LYS A 213 1.59 -12.13 -23.75
C LYS A 213 2.44 -12.92 -22.75
#